data_AF-T2IUT6-F1
#
_entry.id   AF-T2IUT6-F1
#
_cell.length_a   1.000
_cell.length_b   1.000
_cell.length_c   1.000
_cell.angle_alpha   90.00
_cell.angle_beta   90.00
_cell.angle_gamma   90.00
#
_symmetry.space_group_name_H-M   'P 1'
#
loop_
_entity.id
_entity.type
_entity.pdbx_description
1 polymer ?
#
loop_
_entity_poly.entity_id
_entity_poly.type
_entity_poly.pdbx_seq_one_letter_code
_entity_poly.pdbx_strand_id
1 'polypeptide(L)'
;MSKLLGLTFVSFLSLNISPAMTSVAHAQQPLYIAYPPKNHQTTADQIFLIGTAAPQGDVTINGQKIQRSNQGHFAPSFPLKLGVNRFVLRHKNQTIDLTVTRNSTIPIIPQGGGFADNSLSPNQPISVLPNTPICFGAIASPNAQVSVTIADKTIPLLPRDKSVELPANYSILTDSNEPVINSFTKYQGCTKFNQFGKLGTPNFQLKINNKTIAQKGEGSVNILNPNQLKIVEVTADAGVARTGPSTNYSRLTPLPKGTTVSVIGQEGEWLQLDYGAWIKAQKPGLFLIYPRQRQLLKVPSLKKIMKKLK
;
A
#
# COMPACT_ATOMS: atom_id res chain seq x y z
N MET A 1 98.68 -46.51 -6.96
CA MET A 1 98.69 -46.61 -5.48
C MET A 1 98.25 -45.26 -4.92
N SER A 2 97.42 -45.30 -3.86
CA SER A 2 96.97 -44.17 -3.03
C SER A 2 95.82 -43.28 -3.56
N LYS A 3 94.66 -43.44 -2.91
CA LYS A 3 93.45 -42.60 -2.89
C LYS A 3 93.65 -41.43 -1.91
N LEU A 4 92.92 -40.31 -2.03
CA LEU A 4 91.86 -39.93 -1.05
C LEU A 4 91.09 -38.64 -1.41
N LEU A 5 89.77 -38.84 -1.54
CA LEU A 5 88.59 -38.04 -1.17
C LEU A 5 88.64 -36.49 -1.13
N GLY A 6 87.82 -35.88 -1.99
CA GLY A 6 87.21 -34.57 -1.78
C GLY A 6 85.92 -34.68 -0.95
N LEU A 7 85.76 -33.80 0.04
CA LEU A 7 84.63 -33.74 0.96
C LEU A 7 83.60 -32.71 0.44
N THR A 8 82.46 -33.17 -0.07
CA THR A 8 81.33 -32.29 -0.42
C THR A 8 80.31 -32.26 0.73
N PHE A 9 80.11 -31.09 1.32
CA PHE A 9 79.06 -30.82 2.31
C PHE A 9 77.69 -30.84 1.62
N VAL A 10 76.87 -31.86 1.88
CA VAL A 10 75.46 -31.89 1.49
C VAL A 10 74.66 -31.24 2.63
N SER A 11 74.17 -30.02 2.40
CA SER A 11 73.24 -29.35 3.30
C SER A 11 71.86 -30.01 3.17
N PHE A 12 71.46 -30.78 4.18
CA PHE A 12 70.11 -31.33 4.29
C PHE A 12 69.15 -30.23 4.75
N LEU A 13 68.38 -29.68 3.81
CA LEU A 13 67.28 -28.76 4.10
C LEU A 13 66.05 -29.59 4.52
N SER A 14 65.81 -29.70 5.83
CA SER A 14 64.60 -30.34 6.36
C SER A 14 63.37 -29.44 6.13
N LEU A 15 62.58 -29.74 5.09
CA LEU A 15 61.25 -29.15 4.90
C LEU A 15 60.29 -29.69 5.99
N ASN A 16 60.01 -28.86 6.99
CA ASN A 16 58.89 -29.08 7.90
C ASN A 16 57.59 -28.73 7.17
N ILE A 17 56.88 -29.74 6.67
CA ILE A 17 55.53 -29.58 6.12
C ILE A 17 54.56 -29.57 7.30
N SER A 18 54.31 -28.39 7.86
CA SER A 18 53.23 -28.20 8.83
C SER A 18 51.89 -28.37 8.10
N PRO A 19 50.98 -29.25 8.54
CA PRO A 19 49.63 -29.31 7.99
C PRO A 19 48.93 -28.00 8.38
N ALA A 20 48.69 -27.14 7.39
CA ALA A 20 47.84 -25.98 7.54
C ALA A 20 46.42 -26.48 7.88
N MET A 21 46.06 -26.44 9.17
CA MET A 21 44.67 -26.58 9.60
C MET A 21 43.90 -25.41 8.98
N THR A 22 43.18 -25.66 7.89
CA THR A 22 42.17 -24.73 7.39
C THR A 22 41.05 -24.69 8.41
N SER A 23 41.12 -23.74 9.35
CA SER A 23 39.97 -23.41 10.18
C SER A 23 38.91 -22.85 9.25
N VAL A 24 37.84 -23.61 9.05
CA VAL A 24 36.63 -23.08 8.42
C VAL A 24 36.05 -22.11 9.45
N ALA A 25 36.42 -20.83 9.34
CA ALA A 25 35.83 -19.78 10.15
C ALA A 25 34.33 -19.70 9.76
N HIS A 26 33.49 -20.40 10.52
CA HIS A 26 32.05 -20.18 10.47
C HIS A 26 31.80 -18.74 10.91
N ALA A 27 31.56 -17.85 9.94
CA ALA A 27 31.16 -16.48 10.21
C ALA A 27 29.95 -16.51 11.14
N GLN A 28 30.15 -16.08 12.39
CA GLN A 28 29.08 -16.05 13.38
C GLN A 28 27.98 -15.14 12.84
N GLN A 29 26.81 -15.70 12.52
CA GLN A 29 25.67 -14.88 12.13
C GLN A 29 25.32 -13.95 13.30
N PRO A 30 25.47 -12.62 13.14
CA PRO A 30 25.12 -11.70 14.19
C PRO A 30 23.61 -11.76 14.44
N LEU A 31 23.19 -11.42 15.66
CA LEU A 31 21.80 -11.13 15.95
C LEU A 31 21.30 -10.06 14.97
N TYR A 32 20.28 -10.42 14.21
CA TYR A 32 19.71 -9.60 13.15
C TYR A 32 18.19 -9.71 13.16
N ILE A 33 17.53 -8.58 12.93
CA ILE A 33 16.07 -8.48 12.77
C ILE A 33 15.77 -8.09 11.33
N ALA A 34 15.06 -8.98 10.65
CA ALA A 34 14.57 -8.76 9.29
C ALA A 34 13.24 -7.98 9.30
N TYR A 35 12.38 -8.27 10.28
CA TYR A 35 11.13 -7.56 10.49
C TYR A 35 10.78 -7.51 11.99
N PRO A 36 10.26 -6.38 12.49
CA PRO A 36 9.98 -5.14 11.77
C PRO A 36 11.21 -4.24 11.61
N PRO A 37 11.18 -3.28 10.67
CA PRO A 37 12.21 -2.24 10.57
C PRO A 37 12.23 -1.35 11.83
N LYS A 38 13.29 -0.55 11.99
CA LYS A 38 13.38 0.42 13.10
C LYS A 38 12.20 1.41 13.06
N ASN A 39 11.65 1.72 14.23
CA ASN A 39 10.52 2.65 14.42
C ASN A 39 9.27 2.29 13.62
N HIS A 40 8.97 1.00 13.51
CA HIS A 40 7.81 0.51 12.78
C HIS A 40 6.49 0.97 13.40
N GLN A 41 5.52 1.27 12.55
CA GLN A 41 4.16 1.61 12.96
C GLN A 41 3.17 0.65 12.33
N THR A 42 2.14 0.28 13.09
CA THR A 42 1.07 -0.63 12.65
C THR A 42 -0.24 -0.30 13.35
N THR A 43 -1.37 -0.77 12.83
CA THR A 43 -2.67 -0.77 13.53
C THR A 43 -3.03 -2.15 14.08
N ALA A 44 -2.30 -3.20 13.66
CA ALA A 44 -2.51 -4.57 14.11
C ALA A 44 -2.30 -4.70 15.62
N ASP A 45 -3.06 -5.59 16.24
CA ASP A 45 -2.98 -5.90 17.66
C ASP A 45 -1.87 -6.86 18.05
N GLN A 46 -1.12 -7.37 17.06
CA GLN A 46 0.01 -8.25 17.23
C GLN A 46 1.07 -8.02 16.16
N ILE A 47 2.29 -8.49 16.41
CA ILE A 47 3.41 -8.38 15.49
C ILE A 47 4.33 -9.60 15.55
N PHE A 48 4.80 -10.04 14.37
CA PHE A 48 5.90 -10.97 14.26
C PHE A 48 7.25 -10.27 14.43
N LEU A 49 8.15 -10.86 15.19
CA LEU A 49 9.56 -10.47 15.24
C LEU A 49 10.37 -11.52 14.48
N ILE A 50 10.70 -11.23 13.21
CA ILE A 50 11.39 -12.16 12.32
C ILE A 50 12.86 -11.80 12.28
N GLY A 51 13.71 -12.77 12.61
CA GLY A 51 15.14 -12.55 12.65
C GLY A 51 15.96 -13.82 12.65
N THR A 52 17.26 -13.63 12.79
CA THR A 52 18.23 -14.71 12.90
C THR A 52 19.31 -14.34 13.90
N ALA A 53 19.97 -15.37 14.44
CA ALA A 53 21.19 -15.24 15.23
C ALA A 53 21.99 -16.54 15.05
N ALA A 54 23.23 -16.59 15.52
CA ALA A 54 24.01 -17.82 15.54
C ALA A 54 23.24 -18.98 16.22
N PRO A 55 23.24 -20.22 15.69
CA PRO A 55 22.51 -21.35 16.27
C PRO A 55 22.87 -21.64 17.73
N GLN A 56 24.12 -21.34 18.10
CA GLN A 56 24.65 -21.56 19.44
C GLN A 56 24.26 -20.43 20.40
N GLY A 57 23.57 -20.78 21.48
CA GLY A 57 23.14 -19.87 22.54
C GLY A 57 21.71 -19.38 22.36
N ASP A 58 21.15 -18.84 23.43
CA ASP A 58 19.75 -18.44 23.46
C ASP A 58 19.53 -17.05 22.84
N VAL A 59 18.34 -16.84 22.29
CA VAL A 59 17.82 -15.51 22.00
C VAL A 59 16.72 -15.24 23.02
N THR A 60 16.78 -14.10 23.67
CA THR A 60 15.70 -13.63 24.54
C THR A 60 15.06 -12.37 23.97
N ILE A 61 13.76 -12.21 24.18
CA ILE A 61 13.00 -11.00 23.88
C ILE A 61 12.33 -10.56 25.17
N ASN A 62 12.63 -9.34 25.62
CA ASN A 62 12.21 -8.82 26.93
C ASN A 62 12.55 -9.77 28.09
N GLY A 63 13.70 -10.45 27.99
CA GLY A 63 14.18 -11.42 28.98
C GLY A 63 13.59 -12.84 28.84
N GLN A 64 12.59 -13.05 27.98
CA GLN A 64 12.00 -14.37 27.75
C GLN A 64 12.69 -15.10 26.59
N LYS A 65 13.13 -16.34 26.83
CA LYS A 65 13.73 -17.19 25.78
C LYS A 65 12.69 -17.54 24.72
N ILE A 66 13.08 -17.44 23.45
CA ILE A 66 12.22 -17.78 22.31
C ILE A 66 12.66 -19.09 21.64
N GLN A 67 11.71 -19.75 20.99
CA GLN A 67 12.01 -20.89 20.13
C GLN A 67 12.65 -20.45 18.82
N ARG A 68 13.54 -21.29 18.30
CA ARG A 68 14.33 -21.04 17.09
C ARG A 68 14.45 -22.33 16.30
N SER A 69 14.60 -22.22 14.99
CA SER A 69 15.01 -23.34 14.15
C SER A 69 16.46 -23.77 14.45
N ASN A 70 16.84 -24.96 14.00
CA ASN A 70 18.22 -25.45 14.10
C ASN A 70 19.24 -24.56 13.36
N GLN A 71 18.77 -23.80 12.35
CA GLN A 71 19.59 -22.83 11.62
C GLN A 71 19.65 -21.45 12.31
N GLY A 72 18.95 -21.29 13.44
CA GLY A 72 18.99 -20.09 14.26
C GLY A 72 17.93 -19.03 13.93
N HIS A 73 17.07 -19.27 12.96
CA HIS A 73 15.95 -18.38 12.60
C HIS A 73 14.82 -18.42 13.62
N PHE A 74 14.11 -17.30 13.76
CA PHE A 74 12.95 -17.17 14.63
C PHE A 74 11.90 -16.22 14.05
N ALA A 75 10.63 -16.47 14.40
CA ALA A 75 9.48 -15.62 14.03
C ALA A 75 8.34 -15.68 15.08
N PRO A 76 8.61 -15.46 16.39
CA PRO A 76 7.55 -15.35 17.39
C PRO A 76 6.60 -14.18 17.13
N SER A 77 5.34 -14.34 17.50
CA SER A 77 4.32 -13.26 17.52
C SER A 77 4.15 -12.72 18.94
N PHE A 78 3.96 -11.40 19.07
CA PHE A 78 3.68 -10.74 20.34
C PHE A 78 2.46 -9.82 20.23
N PRO A 79 1.60 -9.76 21.25
CA PRO A 79 0.53 -8.78 21.31
C PRO A 79 1.09 -7.37 21.47
N LEU A 80 0.38 -6.39 20.92
CA LEU A 80 0.70 -4.97 20.98
C LEU A 80 -0.38 -4.21 21.75
N LYS A 81 0.05 -3.42 22.73
CA LYS A 81 -0.78 -2.39 23.37
C LYS A 81 -0.89 -1.18 22.44
N LEU A 82 -1.96 -0.40 22.52
CA LEU A 82 -2.02 0.90 21.83
C LEU A 82 -0.85 1.78 22.27
N GLY A 83 -0.26 2.50 21.32
CA GLY A 83 0.92 3.33 21.54
C GLY A 83 2.24 2.57 21.42
N VAL A 84 3.25 3.01 22.17
CA VAL A 84 4.64 2.55 22.03
C VAL A 84 4.85 1.21 22.74
N ASN A 85 5.27 0.19 21.99
CA ASN A 85 5.69 -1.12 22.48
C ASN A 85 7.21 -1.26 22.28
N ARG A 86 7.92 -1.67 23.33
CA ARG A 86 9.38 -1.83 23.31
C ARG A 86 9.76 -3.29 23.43
N PHE A 87 10.68 -3.72 22.57
CA PHE A 87 11.26 -5.06 22.57
C PHE A 87 12.77 -4.96 22.69
N VAL A 88 13.35 -5.66 23.67
CA VAL A 88 14.79 -5.78 23.85
C VAL A 88 15.18 -7.21 23.49
N LEU A 89 15.85 -7.37 22.36
CA LEU A 89 16.35 -8.66 21.92
C LEU A 89 17.79 -8.82 22.36
N ARG A 90 18.13 -9.98 22.94
CA ARG A 90 19.50 -10.29 23.36
C ARG A 90 19.95 -11.64 22.87
N HIS A 91 21.21 -11.70 22.45
CA HIS A 91 21.92 -12.93 22.12
C HIS A 91 23.38 -12.76 22.50
N LYS A 92 23.84 -13.49 23.52
CA LYS A 92 25.19 -13.30 24.10
C LYS A 92 25.41 -11.83 24.45
N ASN A 93 26.44 -11.19 23.88
CA ASN A 93 26.77 -9.78 24.13
C ASN A 93 26.04 -8.81 23.17
N GLN A 94 25.22 -9.31 22.25
CA GLN A 94 24.50 -8.49 21.28
C GLN A 94 23.12 -8.13 21.83
N THR A 95 22.76 -6.85 21.71
CA THR A 95 21.44 -6.32 22.09
C THR A 95 20.87 -5.51 20.93
N ILE A 96 19.59 -5.69 20.63
CA ILE A 96 18.81 -4.86 19.72
C ILE A 96 17.61 -4.30 20.47
N ASP A 97 17.53 -2.97 20.52
CA ASP A 97 16.34 -2.26 20.97
C ASP A 97 15.44 -1.97 19.79
N LEU A 98 14.20 -2.44 19.88
CA LEU A 98 13.19 -2.31 18.85
C LEU A 98 11.97 -1.60 19.41
N THR A 99 11.51 -0.57 18.69
CA THR A 99 10.29 0.16 19.00
C THR A 99 9.25 -0.09 17.92
N VAL A 100 8.06 -0.49 18.35
CA VAL A 100 6.87 -0.69 17.51
C VAL A 100 5.74 0.16 18.07
N THR A 101 5.20 1.07 17.26
CA THR A 101 4.05 1.89 17.66
C THR A 101 2.78 1.31 17.07
N ARG A 102 1.83 0.92 17.93
CA ARG A 102 0.47 0.57 17.51
C ARG A 102 -0.40 1.82 17.49
N ASN A 103 -0.79 2.25 16.30
CA ASN A 103 -1.69 3.38 16.10
C ASN A 103 -3.14 2.94 16.33
N SER A 104 -3.95 3.82 16.92
CA SER A 104 -5.39 3.61 17.06
C SER A 104 -6.08 3.68 15.69
N THR A 105 -7.04 2.79 15.46
CA THR A 105 -7.97 2.88 14.33
C THR A 105 -9.21 3.72 14.66
N ILE A 106 -9.40 4.08 15.93
CA ILE A 106 -10.50 4.93 16.38
C ILE A 106 -10.18 6.38 16.00
N PRO A 107 -11.02 7.04 15.19
CA PRO A 107 -10.84 8.44 14.82
C PRO A 107 -10.91 9.35 16.04
N ILE A 108 -10.05 10.37 16.09
CA ILE A 108 -10.01 11.35 17.17
C ILE A 108 -10.93 12.51 16.79
N ILE A 109 -11.95 12.77 17.61
CA ILE A 109 -12.84 13.92 17.45
C ILE A 109 -12.34 15.06 18.36
N PRO A 110 -12.17 16.30 17.85
CA PRO A 110 -11.68 17.43 18.63
C PRO A 110 -12.52 17.72 19.88
N GLN A 111 -11.84 18.09 20.98
CA GLN A 111 -12.51 18.58 22.19
C GLN A 111 -13.27 19.88 21.87
N GLY A 112 -14.57 19.93 22.18
CA GLY A 112 -15.46 21.05 21.82
C GLY A 112 -16.23 20.85 20.50
N GLY A 113 -16.06 19.71 19.85
CA GLY A 113 -16.84 19.28 18.70
C GLY A 113 -16.23 19.69 17.35
N GLY A 114 -16.44 18.84 16.34
CA GLY A 114 -15.86 19.01 15.01
C GLY A 114 -15.84 17.71 14.20
N PHE A 115 -15.12 17.76 13.08
CA PHE A 115 -14.79 16.58 12.28
C PHE A 115 -13.62 15.84 12.91
N ALA A 116 -13.64 14.51 12.85
CA ALA A 116 -12.48 13.72 13.19
C ALA A 116 -11.35 13.90 12.16
N ASP A 117 -10.11 13.83 12.63
CA ASP A 117 -8.93 13.96 11.78
C ASP A 117 -8.95 12.93 10.64
N ASN A 118 -8.63 13.38 9.42
CA ASN A 118 -8.57 12.56 8.20
C ASN A 118 -9.86 11.75 7.90
N SER A 119 -11.02 12.19 8.41
CA SER A 119 -12.29 11.46 8.25
C SER A 119 -13.15 11.91 7.07
N LEU A 120 -12.79 13.02 6.42
CA LEU A 120 -13.55 13.58 5.30
C LEU A 120 -13.31 12.75 4.04
N SER A 121 -14.38 12.37 3.37
CA SER A 121 -14.36 11.58 2.14
C SER A 121 -15.11 12.29 0.99
N PRO A 122 -14.55 12.33 -0.22
CA PRO A 122 -13.35 11.61 -0.67
C PRO A 122 -12.04 12.18 -0.08
N ASN A 123 -11.14 11.29 0.34
CA ASN A 123 -9.82 11.62 0.92
C ASN A 123 -8.69 11.56 -0.13
N GLN A 124 -9.01 11.20 -1.36
CA GLN A 124 -8.12 11.21 -2.53
C GLN A 124 -8.87 11.83 -3.72
N PRO A 125 -8.16 12.41 -4.70
CA PRO A 125 -8.79 12.89 -5.92
C PRO A 125 -9.57 11.77 -6.62
N ILE A 126 -10.82 12.05 -7.00
CA ILE A 126 -11.66 11.12 -7.74
C ILE A 126 -12.01 11.65 -9.13
N SER A 127 -12.15 10.75 -10.09
CA SER A 127 -12.79 11.00 -11.38
C SER A 127 -13.85 9.95 -11.63
N VAL A 128 -15.07 10.35 -12.01
CA VAL A 128 -16.19 9.44 -12.28
C VAL A 128 -16.91 9.84 -13.57
N LEU A 129 -17.67 8.92 -14.17
CA LEU A 129 -18.55 9.25 -15.29
C LEU A 129 -19.72 10.17 -14.86
N PRO A 130 -20.34 10.89 -15.82
CA PRO A 130 -21.57 11.61 -15.56
C PRO A 130 -22.66 10.69 -15.02
N ASN A 131 -23.49 11.23 -14.13
CA ASN A 131 -24.61 10.53 -13.48
C ASN A 131 -24.23 9.34 -12.57
N THR A 132 -22.94 9.09 -12.35
CA THR A 132 -22.47 8.17 -11.32
C THR A 132 -22.69 8.79 -9.93
N PRO A 133 -23.27 8.07 -8.95
CA PRO A 133 -23.38 8.54 -7.58
C PRO A 133 -22.00 8.84 -6.99
N ILE A 134 -21.83 10.04 -6.42
CA ILE A 134 -20.67 10.44 -5.64
C ILE A 134 -21.13 10.58 -4.20
N CYS A 135 -20.56 9.76 -3.32
CA CYS A 135 -20.86 9.77 -1.91
C CYS A 135 -19.81 10.56 -1.14
N PHE A 136 -20.26 11.50 -0.34
CA PHE A 136 -19.47 12.24 0.61
C PHE A 136 -19.73 11.69 2.00
N GLY A 137 -18.72 11.75 2.85
CA GLY A 137 -18.86 11.31 4.22
C GLY A 137 -17.87 11.96 5.16
N ALA A 138 -18.23 11.98 6.43
CA ALA A 138 -17.41 12.51 7.50
C ALA A 138 -17.65 11.70 8.77
N ILE A 139 -16.65 11.63 9.66
CA ILE A 139 -16.85 11.20 11.04
C ILE A 139 -16.81 12.48 11.86
N ALA A 140 -17.83 12.71 12.68
CA ALA A 140 -17.95 13.98 13.37
C ALA A 140 -18.68 13.82 14.70
N SER A 141 -18.72 14.89 15.48
CA SER A 141 -19.48 14.91 16.74
C SER A 141 -20.93 14.45 16.55
N PRO A 142 -21.48 13.68 17.50
CA PRO A 142 -22.87 13.25 17.45
C PRO A 142 -23.82 14.46 17.54
N ASN A 143 -25.05 14.30 17.04
CA ASN A 143 -26.10 15.33 17.02
C ASN A 143 -25.75 16.62 16.25
N ALA A 144 -24.73 16.59 15.40
CA ALA A 144 -24.37 17.72 14.56
C ALA A 144 -25.20 17.73 13.26
N GLN A 145 -25.44 18.92 12.72
CA GLN A 145 -25.94 19.06 11.35
C GLN A 145 -24.72 19.17 10.43
N VAL A 146 -24.60 18.25 9.48
CA VAL A 146 -23.45 18.19 8.57
C VAL A 146 -23.91 18.34 7.14
N SER A 147 -23.20 19.17 6.37
CA SER A 147 -23.40 19.33 4.94
C SER A 147 -22.07 19.44 4.22
N VAL A 148 -22.09 19.24 2.90
CA VAL A 148 -20.96 19.46 2.03
C VAL A 148 -21.39 20.32 0.84
N THR A 149 -20.61 21.34 0.54
CA THR A 149 -20.79 22.19 -0.64
C THR A 149 -19.71 21.87 -1.66
N ILE A 150 -20.11 21.62 -2.91
CA ILE A 150 -19.19 21.42 -4.03
C ILE A 150 -19.85 21.90 -5.32
N ALA A 151 -19.09 22.64 -6.14
CA ALA A 151 -19.63 23.44 -7.23
C ALA A 151 -20.79 24.34 -6.73
N ASP A 152 -21.99 24.16 -7.28
CA ASP A 152 -23.21 24.89 -6.98
C ASP A 152 -24.17 24.14 -6.04
N LYS A 153 -23.79 22.94 -5.56
CA LYS A 153 -24.65 22.08 -4.75
C LYS A 153 -24.23 22.07 -3.29
N THR A 154 -25.23 22.12 -2.40
CA THR A 154 -25.08 21.79 -0.98
C THR A 154 -25.84 20.50 -0.70
N ILE A 155 -25.13 19.49 -0.22
CA ILE A 155 -25.64 18.15 0.04
C ILE A 155 -25.69 17.94 1.56
N PRO A 156 -26.87 17.65 2.16
CA PRO A 156 -26.94 17.25 3.56
C PRO A 156 -26.33 15.85 3.76
N LEU A 157 -25.55 15.68 4.81
CA LEU A 157 -25.02 14.38 5.22
C LEU A 157 -25.80 13.90 6.45
N LEU A 158 -26.43 12.74 6.32
CA LEU A 158 -27.29 12.18 7.36
C LEU A 158 -26.47 11.34 8.35
N PRO A 159 -26.75 11.43 9.67
CA PRO A 159 -26.04 10.66 10.68
C PRO A 159 -26.38 9.17 10.62
N ARG A 160 -25.40 8.35 10.98
CA ARG A 160 -25.51 6.91 11.20
C ARG A 160 -24.79 6.56 12.50
N ASP A 161 -25.56 6.47 13.59
CA ASP A 161 -25.02 6.39 14.97
C ASP A 161 -24.40 5.04 15.35
N LYS A 162 -24.48 4.06 14.45
CA LYS A 162 -23.72 2.82 14.49
C LYS A 162 -23.41 2.42 13.06
N SER A 163 -22.13 2.38 12.70
CA SER A 163 -21.72 1.82 11.41
C SER A 163 -21.18 0.42 11.62
N VAL A 164 -21.80 -0.54 10.95
CA VAL A 164 -21.27 -1.89 10.80
C VAL A 164 -20.42 -1.87 9.54
N GLU A 165 -19.14 -2.13 9.70
CA GLU A 165 -18.17 -2.16 8.61
C GLU A 165 -17.71 -3.59 8.41
N LEU A 166 -17.64 -4.01 7.15
CA LEU A 166 -17.10 -5.34 6.83
C LEU A 166 -15.60 -5.34 7.15
N PRO A 167 -15.09 -6.45 7.69
CA PRO A 167 -13.66 -6.58 7.94
C PRO A 167 -12.89 -6.54 6.61
N ALA A 168 -11.59 -6.22 6.70
CA ALA A 168 -10.73 -6.26 5.53
C ALA A 168 -10.63 -7.70 4.98
N ASN A 169 -10.33 -7.83 3.69
CA ASN A 169 -10.24 -9.13 3.04
C ASN A 169 -9.18 -10.07 3.66
N TYR A 170 -8.12 -9.50 4.26
CA TYR A 170 -7.05 -10.26 4.93
C TYR A 170 -7.45 -10.76 6.31
N SER A 171 -8.60 -10.36 6.86
CA SER A 171 -9.05 -10.80 8.19
C SER A 171 -9.27 -12.31 8.29
N ILE A 172 -9.42 -13.02 7.17
CA ILE A 172 -9.43 -14.50 7.14
C ILE A 172 -8.09 -15.10 7.60
N LEU A 173 -6.98 -14.37 7.46
CA LEU A 173 -5.65 -14.83 7.88
C LEU A 173 -5.43 -14.69 9.40
N THR A 174 -6.30 -13.94 10.07
CA THR A 174 -6.20 -13.64 11.51
C THR A 174 -7.43 -14.10 12.29
N ASP A 175 -8.32 -14.88 11.66
CA ASP A 175 -9.59 -15.33 12.23
C ASP A 175 -10.44 -14.17 12.80
N SER A 176 -10.37 -13.00 12.14
CA SER A 176 -11.05 -11.75 12.56
C SER A 176 -12.14 -11.35 11.56
N ASN A 177 -12.92 -12.33 11.10
CA ASN A 177 -13.90 -12.20 10.02
C ASN A 177 -15.26 -11.63 10.44
N GLU A 178 -15.40 -11.20 11.71
CA GLU A 178 -16.62 -10.59 12.22
C GLU A 178 -16.75 -9.12 11.80
N PRO A 179 -17.98 -8.61 11.61
CA PRO A 179 -18.22 -7.19 11.33
C PRO A 179 -17.71 -6.28 12.45
N VAL A 180 -17.06 -5.18 12.07
CA VAL A 180 -16.60 -4.16 13.03
C VAL A 180 -17.73 -3.21 13.34
N ILE A 181 -18.13 -3.14 14.61
CA ILE A 181 -19.15 -2.21 15.09
C ILE A 181 -18.46 -0.95 15.61
N ASN A 182 -18.56 0.13 14.84
CA ASN A 182 -18.01 1.42 15.21
C ASN A 182 -18.98 2.18 16.11
N SER A 183 -18.47 2.78 17.19
CA SER A 183 -19.22 3.60 18.15
C SER A 183 -19.28 5.10 17.80
N PHE A 184 -18.60 5.53 16.75
CA PHE A 184 -18.62 6.91 16.27
C PHE A 184 -19.75 7.16 15.27
N THR A 185 -20.29 8.39 15.25
CA THR A 185 -21.30 8.80 14.27
C THR A 185 -20.65 9.11 12.92
N LYS A 186 -21.05 8.36 11.89
CA LYS A 186 -20.66 8.64 10.51
C LYS A 186 -21.79 9.41 9.83
N TYR A 187 -21.45 10.50 9.14
CA TYR A 187 -22.38 11.27 8.31
C TYR A 187 -22.14 10.94 6.85
N GLN A 188 -23.19 10.64 6.09
CA GLN A 188 -23.06 10.31 4.67
C GLN A 188 -24.20 10.89 3.83
N GLY A 189 -23.90 11.18 2.56
CA GLY A 189 -24.86 11.66 1.58
C GLY A 189 -24.27 11.54 0.19
N CYS A 190 -25.09 11.21 -0.80
CA CYS A 190 -24.64 11.03 -2.18
C CYS A 190 -25.42 11.94 -3.12
N THR A 191 -24.76 12.38 -4.19
CA THR A 191 -25.40 13.14 -5.27
C THR A 191 -24.82 12.74 -6.62
N LYS A 192 -25.37 13.30 -7.69
CA LYS A 192 -24.94 13.07 -9.08
C LYS A 192 -24.68 14.40 -9.78
N PHE A 193 -23.74 14.37 -10.71
CA PHE A 193 -23.43 15.48 -11.61
C PHE A 193 -23.50 14.99 -13.06
N ASN A 194 -24.09 15.80 -13.93
CA ASN A 194 -24.25 15.48 -15.35
C ASN A 194 -23.23 16.22 -16.23
N GLN A 195 -22.78 17.39 -15.80
CA GLN A 195 -21.78 18.19 -16.51
C GLN A 195 -20.38 17.63 -16.25
N PHE A 196 -19.67 17.30 -17.34
CA PHE A 196 -18.27 16.89 -17.27
C PHE A 196 -17.37 18.09 -16.96
N GLY A 197 -16.25 17.84 -16.29
CA GLY A 197 -15.30 18.87 -15.87
C GLY A 197 -14.88 18.74 -14.41
N LYS A 198 -13.94 19.61 -14.02
CA LYS A 198 -13.42 19.66 -12.65
C LYS A 198 -14.41 20.39 -11.76
N LEU A 199 -14.96 19.71 -10.75
CA LEU A 199 -15.83 20.31 -9.74
C LEU A 199 -15.05 20.95 -8.58
N GLY A 200 -13.77 20.60 -8.44
CA GLY A 200 -12.90 21.10 -7.39
C GLY A 200 -13.00 20.27 -6.11
N THR A 201 -12.65 20.86 -4.98
CA THR A 201 -12.58 20.16 -3.69
C THR A 201 -13.81 20.50 -2.85
N PRO A 202 -14.48 19.51 -2.22
CA PRO A 202 -15.64 19.75 -1.38
C PRO A 202 -15.29 20.59 -0.15
N ASN A 203 -16.21 21.45 0.28
CA ASN A 203 -16.13 22.19 1.54
C ASN A 203 -17.19 21.66 2.51
N PHE A 204 -16.77 21.03 3.59
CA PHE A 204 -17.66 20.47 4.60
C PHE A 204 -18.00 21.52 5.64
N GLN A 205 -19.25 21.49 6.11
CA GLN A 205 -19.73 22.34 7.19
C GLN A 205 -20.40 21.48 8.25
N LEU A 206 -20.10 21.78 9.51
CA LEU A 206 -20.68 21.16 10.69
C LEU A 206 -21.26 22.26 11.56
N LYS A 207 -22.51 22.09 11.98
CA LYS A 207 -23.18 22.96 12.96
C LYS A 207 -23.52 22.16 14.20
N ILE A 208 -23.02 22.61 15.36
CA ILE A 208 -23.26 22.00 16.67
C ILE A 208 -23.26 23.10 17.74
N ASN A 209 -24.20 23.06 18.70
CA ASN A 209 -24.28 24.02 19.81
C ASN A 209 -24.16 25.50 19.37
N ASN A 210 -24.87 25.89 18.30
CA ASN A 210 -24.80 27.22 17.65
C ASN A 210 -23.44 27.63 17.08
N LYS A 211 -22.43 26.76 17.10
CA LYS A 211 -21.13 26.93 16.43
C LYS A 211 -21.19 26.31 15.04
N THR A 212 -20.57 26.98 14.06
CA THR A 212 -20.36 26.43 12.72
C THR A 212 -18.87 26.25 12.49
N ILE A 213 -18.48 25.06 12.01
CA ILE A 213 -17.10 24.68 11.68
C ILE A 213 -17.08 24.31 10.21
N ALA A 214 -16.20 24.95 9.44
CA ALA A 214 -15.98 24.63 8.04
C ALA A 214 -14.61 23.96 7.88
N GLN A 215 -14.55 22.91 7.07
CA GLN A 215 -13.31 22.22 6.73
C GLN A 215 -13.31 21.82 5.26
N LYS A 216 -12.27 22.24 4.55
CA LYS A 216 -12.06 21.80 3.16
C LYS A 216 -11.66 20.32 3.17
N GLY A 217 -12.29 19.53 2.29
CA GLY A 217 -11.87 18.15 2.05
C GLY A 217 -10.53 18.07 1.33
N GLU A 218 -10.04 16.85 1.12
CA GLU A 218 -8.77 16.61 0.43
C GLU A 218 -8.98 16.14 -1.01
N GLY A 219 -9.94 15.26 -1.24
CA GLY A 219 -10.22 14.69 -2.55
C GLY A 219 -10.94 15.66 -3.48
N SER A 220 -10.26 16.11 -4.53
CA SER A 220 -10.93 16.85 -5.62
C SER A 220 -11.83 15.91 -6.43
N VAL A 221 -12.98 16.42 -6.87
CA VAL A 221 -13.92 15.69 -7.73
C VAL A 221 -13.84 16.19 -9.17
N ASN A 222 -13.76 15.26 -10.11
CA ASN A 222 -13.79 15.51 -11.53
C ASN A 222 -14.81 14.58 -12.21
N ILE A 223 -15.59 15.11 -13.14
CA ILE A 223 -16.53 14.35 -13.96
C ILE A 223 -15.89 14.15 -15.34
N LEU A 224 -15.71 12.89 -15.74
CA LEU A 224 -15.07 12.51 -16.99
C LEU A 224 -15.96 12.85 -18.19
N ASN A 225 -15.33 13.15 -19.33
CA ASN A 225 -16.03 13.24 -20.61
C ASN A 225 -16.16 11.82 -21.21
N PRO A 226 -17.38 11.26 -21.34
CA PRO A 226 -17.57 9.89 -21.84
C PRO A 226 -17.11 9.71 -23.29
N ASN A 227 -16.98 10.80 -24.06
CA ASN A 227 -16.50 10.76 -25.45
C ASN A 227 -14.97 10.89 -25.56
N GLN A 228 -14.25 11.07 -24.44
CA GLN A 228 -12.80 11.30 -24.40
C GLN A 228 -12.15 10.50 -23.27
N LEU A 229 -12.56 9.24 -23.10
CA LEU A 229 -11.95 8.36 -22.11
C LEU A 229 -10.51 8.01 -22.49
N LYS A 230 -9.66 7.91 -21.46
CA LYS A 230 -8.28 7.44 -21.64
C LYS A 230 -8.30 5.95 -21.96
N ILE A 231 -7.54 5.54 -22.95
CA ILE A 231 -7.24 4.14 -23.21
C ILE A 231 -5.86 3.84 -22.62
N VAL A 232 -5.76 2.73 -21.90
CA VAL A 232 -4.51 2.28 -21.27
C VAL A 232 -4.19 0.87 -21.71
N GLU A 233 -2.90 0.56 -21.81
CA GLU A 233 -2.39 -0.78 -22.12
C GLU A 233 -1.63 -1.36 -20.93
N VAL A 234 -1.88 -2.63 -20.62
CA VAL A 234 -1.11 -3.40 -19.63
C VAL A 234 0.25 -3.75 -20.21
N THR A 235 1.35 -3.22 -19.66
CA THR A 235 2.71 -3.52 -20.17
C THR A 235 3.45 -4.59 -19.37
N ALA A 236 3.01 -4.87 -18.14
CA ALA A 236 3.52 -5.98 -17.35
C ALA A 236 2.98 -7.32 -17.87
N ASP A 237 3.75 -8.40 -17.69
CA ASP A 237 3.35 -9.75 -18.11
C ASP A 237 2.02 -10.19 -17.46
N ALA A 238 1.75 -9.72 -16.24
CA ALA A 238 0.49 -9.89 -15.53
C ALA A 238 0.06 -8.61 -14.78
N GLY A 239 -0.96 -7.92 -15.30
CA GLY A 239 -1.57 -6.74 -14.69
C GLY A 239 -2.40 -7.08 -13.46
N VAL A 240 -2.11 -6.47 -12.32
CA VAL A 240 -2.78 -6.76 -11.05
C VAL A 240 -4.11 -6.01 -10.94
N ALA A 241 -5.17 -6.62 -11.45
CA ALA A 241 -6.55 -6.16 -11.31
C ALA A 241 -7.13 -6.49 -9.92
N ARG A 242 -8.00 -5.63 -9.39
CA ARG A 242 -8.63 -5.75 -8.07
C ARG A 242 -10.11 -5.34 -8.08
N THR A 243 -10.84 -5.71 -7.04
CA THR A 243 -12.26 -5.32 -6.85
C THR A 243 -12.46 -3.88 -6.38
N GLY A 244 -11.40 -3.16 -6.00
CA GLY A 244 -11.47 -1.78 -5.53
C GLY A 244 -10.11 -1.06 -5.51
N PRO A 245 -10.10 0.25 -5.21
CA PRO A 245 -8.96 1.15 -5.39
C PRO A 245 -7.92 1.09 -4.26
N SER A 246 -7.51 -0.11 -3.85
CA SER A 246 -6.42 -0.28 -2.87
C SER A 246 -5.83 -1.69 -2.90
N THR A 247 -4.68 -1.88 -2.27
CA THR A 247 -4.08 -3.21 -2.11
C THR A 247 -4.85 -4.12 -1.14
N ASN A 248 -5.77 -3.54 -0.35
CA ASN A 248 -6.65 -4.27 0.58
C ASN A 248 -7.89 -4.83 -0.12
N TYR A 249 -8.11 -4.53 -1.40
CA TYR A 249 -9.15 -5.19 -2.19
C TYR A 249 -8.63 -6.49 -2.80
N SER A 250 -9.52 -7.47 -2.91
CA SER A 250 -9.21 -8.78 -3.48
C SER A 250 -8.69 -8.66 -4.91
N ARG A 251 -7.66 -9.47 -5.21
CA ARG A 251 -7.14 -9.60 -6.57
C ARG A 251 -8.17 -10.33 -7.44
N LEU A 252 -8.30 -9.86 -8.68
CA LEU A 252 -9.03 -10.54 -9.74
C LEU A 252 -8.03 -11.31 -10.62
N THR A 253 -8.56 -12.08 -11.57
CA THR A 253 -7.76 -12.70 -12.63
C THR A 253 -6.86 -11.63 -13.27
N PRO A 254 -5.52 -11.83 -13.27
CA PRO A 254 -4.61 -10.85 -13.83
C PRO A 254 -4.87 -10.60 -15.32
N LEU A 255 -4.67 -9.36 -15.75
CA LEU A 255 -4.77 -8.98 -17.15
C LEU A 255 -3.49 -9.35 -17.91
N PRO A 256 -3.56 -10.03 -19.07
CA PRO A 256 -2.39 -10.28 -19.90
C PRO A 256 -1.73 -8.98 -20.40
N LYS A 257 -0.43 -9.03 -20.66
CA LYS A 257 0.29 -7.96 -21.37
C LYS A 257 -0.36 -7.65 -22.73
N GLY A 258 -0.39 -6.38 -23.10
CA GLY A 258 -1.02 -5.90 -24.33
C GLY A 258 -2.53 -5.68 -24.21
N THR A 259 -3.15 -6.01 -23.06
CA THR A 259 -4.58 -5.76 -22.86
C THR A 259 -4.83 -4.25 -22.87
N THR A 260 -5.65 -3.79 -23.82
CA THR A 260 -6.07 -2.39 -23.92
C THR A 260 -7.48 -2.21 -23.37
N VAL A 261 -7.67 -1.27 -22.45
CA VAL A 261 -8.94 -1.03 -21.75
C VAL A 261 -9.23 0.45 -21.60
N SER A 262 -10.50 0.82 -21.53
CA SER A 262 -10.91 2.20 -21.27
C SER A 262 -10.93 2.48 -19.77
N VAL A 263 -10.49 3.67 -19.38
CA VAL A 263 -10.55 4.16 -18.00
C VAL A 263 -11.86 4.93 -17.80
N ILE A 264 -12.75 4.38 -16.99
CA ILE A 264 -14.07 4.95 -16.67
C ILE A 264 -14.11 5.66 -15.31
N GLY A 265 -13.03 5.60 -14.55
CA GLY A 265 -12.94 6.26 -13.25
C GLY A 265 -11.51 6.27 -12.71
N GLN A 266 -11.28 7.06 -11.67
CA GLN A 266 -10.00 7.12 -10.97
C GLN A 266 -10.23 7.48 -9.50
N GLU A 267 -9.44 6.90 -8.60
CA GLU A 267 -9.36 7.27 -7.19
C GLU A 267 -7.89 7.26 -6.78
N GLY A 268 -7.32 8.44 -6.55
CA GLY A 268 -5.89 8.60 -6.33
C GLY A 268 -5.07 7.99 -7.47
N GLU A 269 -4.25 6.99 -7.15
CA GLU A 269 -3.41 6.26 -8.11
C GLU A 269 -4.12 5.06 -8.78
N TRP A 270 -5.39 4.80 -8.49
CA TRP A 270 -6.12 3.65 -9.02
C TRP A 270 -7.04 4.04 -10.15
N LEU A 271 -6.98 3.30 -11.25
CA LEU A 271 -7.82 3.47 -12.43
C LEU A 271 -8.93 2.43 -12.41
N GLN A 272 -10.17 2.86 -12.58
CA GLN A 272 -11.31 1.99 -12.80
C GLN A 272 -11.43 1.68 -14.29
N LEU A 273 -11.41 0.41 -14.63
CA LEU A 273 -11.51 -0.11 -15.99
C LEU A 273 -12.97 -0.31 -16.37
N ASP A 274 -13.27 -0.26 -17.68
CA ASP A 274 -14.62 -0.38 -18.24
C ASP A 274 -15.39 -1.65 -17.81
N TYR A 275 -14.69 -2.75 -17.53
CA TYR A 275 -15.28 -3.98 -17.00
C TYR A 275 -15.39 -4.02 -15.46
N GLY A 276 -15.17 -2.89 -14.78
CA GLY A 276 -15.42 -2.69 -13.34
C GLY A 276 -14.24 -2.96 -12.40
N ALA A 277 -13.14 -3.53 -12.89
CA ALA A 277 -11.94 -3.76 -12.09
C ALA A 277 -11.12 -2.50 -11.86
N TRP A 278 -10.28 -2.54 -10.84
CA TRP A 278 -9.33 -1.48 -10.50
C TRP A 278 -7.90 -1.93 -10.70
N ILE A 279 -7.06 -1.07 -11.29
CA ILE A 279 -5.63 -1.30 -11.46
C ILE A 279 -4.85 -0.07 -11.00
N LYS A 280 -3.72 -0.29 -10.32
CA LYS A 280 -2.84 0.80 -9.90
C LYS A 280 -2.09 1.35 -11.10
N ALA A 281 -2.15 2.67 -11.33
CA ALA A 281 -1.34 3.36 -12.32
C ALA A 281 0.13 3.34 -11.88
N GLN A 282 0.91 2.36 -12.34
CA GLN A 282 2.35 2.32 -12.08
C GLN A 282 3.10 3.09 -13.17
N LYS A 283 4.01 3.97 -12.75
CA LYS A 283 4.84 4.80 -13.64
C LYS A 283 5.83 4.05 -14.56
N PRO A 284 5.95 2.71 -14.55
CA PRO A 284 6.51 1.99 -15.71
C PRO A 284 5.61 0.88 -16.31
N GLY A 285 4.38 0.68 -15.81
CA GLY A 285 3.56 -0.51 -16.12
C GLY A 285 2.30 -0.27 -16.97
N LEU A 286 1.97 0.99 -17.25
CA LEU A 286 0.76 1.36 -17.99
C LEU A 286 1.06 2.60 -18.83
N PHE A 287 1.10 2.45 -20.15
CA PHE A 287 1.19 3.60 -21.05
C PHE A 287 -0.22 4.05 -21.45
N LEU A 288 -0.42 5.37 -21.46
CA LEU A 288 -1.58 5.98 -22.09
C LEU A 288 -1.43 5.82 -23.60
N ILE A 289 -2.29 5.02 -24.23
CA ILE A 289 -2.47 5.08 -25.67
C ILE A 289 -3.37 6.28 -25.91
N TYR A 290 -2.78 7.43 -26.28
CA TYR A 290 -3.58 8.51 -26.84
C TYR A 290 -4.31 7.97 -28.07
N PRO A 291 -5.62 8.24 -28.26
CA PRO A 291 -6.31 7.81 -29.46
C PRO A 291 -5.58 8.43 -30.66
N ARG A 292 -5.06 7.55 -31.52
CA ARG A 292 -4.53 7.91 -32.84
C ARG A 292 -5.58 8.80 -33.49
N GLN A 293 -5.28 10.07 -33.73
CA GLN A 293 -6.13 10.93 -34.54
C GLN A 293 -6.50 10.12 -35.79
N ARG A 294 -7.79 9.95 -36.07
CA ARG A 294 -8.25 9.27 -37.28
C ARG A 294 -7.51 9.94 -38.44
N GLN A 295 -6.50 9.28 -38.99
CA GLN A 295 -6.03 9.62 -40.32
C GLN A 295 -7.23 9.36 -41.22
N LEU A 296 -7.91 10.45 -41.61
CA LEU A 296 -8.79 10.46 -42.75
C LEU A 296 -8.02 9.77 -43.88
N LEU A 297 -8.38 8.53 -44.18
CA LEU A 297 -8.07 7.92 -45.46
C LEU A 297 -8.62 8.91 -46.50
N LYS A 298 -7.74 9.73 -47.08
CA LYS A 298 -8.06 10.53 -48.24
C LYS A 298 -8.40 9.54 -49.35
N VAL A 299 -9.68 9.19 -49.46
CA VAL A 299 -10.22 8.52 -50.62
C VAL A 299 -9.92 9.44 -51.80
N PRO A 300 -9.12 9.02 -52.79
CA PRO A 300 -8.83 9.87 -53.93
C PRO A 300 -10.14 10.18 -54.65
N SER A 301 -10.42 11.46 -54.86
CA SER A 301 -11.56 11.94 -55.65
C SER A 301 -11.70 11.14 -56.95
N LEU A 302 -12.93 10.77 -57.32
CA LEU A 302 -13.25 10.06 -58.58
C LEU A 302 -12.60 10.71 -59.82
N LYS A 303 -12.33 12.02 -59.80
CA LYS A 303 -11.60 12.71 -60.88
C LYS A 303 -10.18 12.17 -61.12
N LYS A 304 -9.51 11.62 -60.10
CA LYS A 304 -8.15 11.06 -60.21
C LYS A 304 -8.17 9.61 -60.75
N ILE A 305 -9.27 8.89 -60.57
CA ILE A 305 -9.45 7.52 -61.09
C ILE A 305 -9.79 7.57 -62.60
N MET A 306 -10.61 8.52 -63.04
CA MET A 306 -10.98 8.63 -64.47
C MET A 306 -9.86 9.15 -65.39
N LYS A 307 -8.77 9.72 -64.84
CA LYS A 307 -7.61 10.15 -65.64
C LYS A 307 -6.61 9.00 -65.95
N LYS A 308 -6.85 7.80 -65.42
CA LYS A 308 -6.07 6.58 -65.70
C LYS A 308 -6.76 5.64 -66.70
N LEU A 309 -7.93 6.02 -67.22
CA LEU A 309 -8.74 5.23 -68.17
C LEU A 309 -8.87 5.91 -69.55
N LYS A 310 -7.91 6.77 -69.91
CA LYS A 310 -7.72 7.27 -71.28
C LYS A 310 -6.27 7.12 -71.68
#